data_AF-A0A933XZ79-F1
#
_entry.id   AF-A0A933XZ79-F1
#
_cell.length_a   1.000
_cell.length_b   1.000
_cell.length_c   1.000
_cell.angle_alpha   90.00
_cell.angle_beta   90.00
_cell.angle_gamma   90.00
#
_symmetry.space_group_name_H-M   'P 1'
#
loop_
_entity.id
_entity.type
_entity.pdbx_description
1 polymer ?
#
loop_
_entity_poly.entity_id
_entity_poly.type
_entity_poly.pdbx_seq_one_letter_code
_entity_poly.pdbx_strand_id
1 'polypeptide(L)'
;MGARTIEQVLQERFGHSELRGPQREVIDAVLAGRDVLLTMPTGGGKSLCYQLPALLVDGLTLVISPLIALMQDQVDALTRKGVRAAFVNSSLDAPQRRERLQRAADGKLELLYVTPERFRSADFQEALPKLRIARLAVDEAHCVSQWGHDFRPDYSQLATYRARLGNPPTLALTATATTRVAEDIVSMLGLRDPLIVRLGIERPELFLAATRVVFAEEKLPLLAERVRAQDGAGIVYSTLIRDLEELHVELKRAGIESLVYHGKLSPEERRRAQRRFLESERDVVLATNAFGMGVDKPDIRFVLHAQVPRTLEQWTQEVGRAGRDGKPSWCEVLYFEEDLAIQQGFVEWANPSLEYLMHVYETLRGWGERVATKELDDLRDELLVKNRADNRVSICLKWLEVLGVTDGAFESHDLRVVRELDPAELPNAVGSDAKRRADLEGLLAMARFAGGHEECRRVAIARHFDLAAPAPPCGACDVCTDADAWRAAHMSARTSLPLGDTSDAAWRRGDWVRVDGRHLGQVVTVEGEGRRVRIVVESSSDGVRRTLDPRRARIERIPSAPHDRRS
;
A
#
# COMPACT_ATOMS: atom_id res chain seq x y z
N MET A 1 21.76 29.00 -23.31
CA MET A 1 20.50 28.28 -23.58
C MET A 1 19.39 29.10 -22.96
N GLY A 2 18.34 29.46 -23.69
CA GLY A 2 17.21 30.21 -23.13
C GLY A 2 16.58 29.44 -21.97
N ALA A 3 16.14 30.15 -20.93
CA ALA A 3 15.42 29.54 -19.82
C ALA A 3 14.19 28.80 -20.37
N ARG A 4 14.10 27.50 -20.13
CA ARG A 4 12.92 26.72 -20.53
C ARG A 4 11.72 27.21 -19.74
N THR A 5 10.57 27.30 -20.39
CA THR A 5 9.31 27.66 -19.72
C THR A 5 8.66 26.42 -19.09
N ILE A 6 7.73 26.64 -18.16
CA ILE A 6 6.93 25.58 -17.53
C ILE A 6 6.19 24.79 -18.61
N GLU A 7 5.57 25.49 -19.54
CA GLU A 7 4.74 24.95 -20.63
C GLU A 7 5.57 24.08 -21.58
N GLN A 8 6.80 24.52 -21.92
CA GLN A 8 7.72 23.73 -22.75
C GLN A 8 8.10 22.41 -22.07
N VAL A 9 8.49 22.45 -20.79
CA VAL A 9 8.89 21.23 -20.07
C VAL A 9 7.70 20.29 -19.88
N LEU A 10 6.53 20.84 -19.57
CA LEU A 10 5.29 20.08 -19.40
C LEU A 10 4.94 19.30 -20.66
N GLN A 11 4.97 19.96 -21.81
CA GLN A 11 4.67 19.33 -23.09
C GLN A 11 5.76 18.34 -23.51
N GLU A 12 7.03 18.75 -23.49
CA GLU A 12 8.14 17.94 -24.04
C GLU A 12 8.49 16.71 -23.18
N ARG A 13 8.39 16.81 -21.85
CA ARG A 13 8.81 15.72 -20.94
C ARG A 13 7.65 14.96 -20.35
N PHE A 14 6.53 15.62 -20.08
CA PHE A 14 5.38 14.99 -19.43
C PHE A 14 4.21 14.72 -20.38
N GLY A 15 4.20 15.30 -21.58
CA GLY A 15 3.16 15.07 -22.58
C GLY A 15 1.80 15.66 -22.19
N HIS A 16 1.78 16.65 -21.29
CA HIS A 16 0.56 17.34 -20.88
C HIS A 16 0.50 18.72 -21.52
N SER A 17 -0.70 19.12 -21.97
CA SER A 17 -0.96 20.43 -22.57
C SER A 17 -1.14 21.52 -21.52
N GLU A 18 -1.61 21.17 -20.33
CA GLU A 18 -1.97 22.14 -19.28
C GLU A 18 -1.74 21.57 -17.87
N LEU A 19 -1.48 22.48 -16.93
CA LEU A 19 -1.44 22.17 -15.51
C LEU A 19 -2.85 22.11 -14.94
N ARG A 20 -3.07 21.24 -13.95
CA ARG A 20 -4.38 21.03 -13.32
C ARG A 20 -4.49 21.80 -12.00
N GLY A 21 -5.63 22.43 -11.77
CA GLY A 21 -5.97 23.04 -10.48
C GLY A 21 -4.85 23.94 -9.93
N PRO A 22 -4.39 23.74 -8.68
CA PRO A 22 -3.38 24.58 -8.05
C PRO A 22 -1.94 24.21 -8.43
N GLN A 23 -1.72 23.28 -9.36
CA GLN A 23 -0.36 22.87 -9.74
C GLN A 23 0.48 24.07 -10.18
N ARG A 24 -0.11 25.04 -10.87
CA ARG A 24 0.58 26.27 -11.28
C ARG A 24 1.05 27.10 -10.09
N GLU A 25 0.13 27.39 -9.17
CA GLU A 25 0.43 28.17 -7.95
C GLU A 25 1.54 27.51 -7.11
N VAL A 26 1.48 26.18 -6.97
CA VAL A 26 2.49 25.40 -6.25
C VAL A 26 3.84 25.43 -6.96
N ILE A 27 3.86 25.18 -8.28
CA ILE A 27 5.09 25.17 -9.07
C ILE A 27 5.76 26.55 -9.03
N ASP A 28 4.98 27.63 -9.17
CA ASP A 28 5.49 29.00 -9.12
C ASP A 28 6.10 29.29 -7.74
N ALA A 29 5.45 28.87 -6.64
CA ALA A 29 6.00 29.03 -5.29
C ALA A 29 7.31 28.24 -5.08
N VAL A 30 7.39 27.00 -5.59
CA VAL A 30 8.61 26.17 -5.52
C VAL A 30 9.74 26.80 -6.33
N LEU A 31 9.45 27.34 -7.52
CA LEU A 31 10.43 28.04 -8.36
C LEU A 31 10.90 29.36 -7.73
N ALA A 32 10.03 30.03 -6.97
CA ALA A 32 10.38 31.22 -6.18
C ALA A 32 11.18 30.90 -4.91
N GLY A 33 11.45 29.62 -4.62
CA GLY A 33 12.21 29.21 -3.43
C GLY A 33 11.42 29.28 -2.12
N ARG A 34 10.08 29.33 -2.19
CA ARG A 34 9.21 29.30 -1.01
C ARG A 34 8.99 27.85 -0.56
N ASP A 35 8.90 27.63 0.76
CA ASP A 35 8.42 26.36 1.29
C ASP A 35 6.93 26.16 0.91
N VAL A 36 6.48 24.92 0.76
CA VAL A 36 5.10 24.61 0.36
C VAL A 36 4.61 23.37 1.08
N LEU A 37 3.37 23.41 1.55
CA LEU A 37 2.59 22.24 1.95
C LEU A 37 1.46 22.02 0.93
N LEU A 38 1.49 20.89 0.23
CA LEU A 38 0.46 20.48 -0.72
C LEU A 38 -0.29 19.24 -0.23
N THR A 39 -1.57 19.42 0.10
CA THR A 39 -2.52 18.33 0.31
C THR A 39 -3.40 18.19 -0.92
N MET A 40 -3.27 17.07 -1.63
CA MET A 40 -4.01 16.81 -2.88
C MET A 40 -4.30 15.31 -3.00
N PRO A 41 -5.50 14.87 -3.41
CA PRO A 41 -5.88 13.45 -3.45
C PRO A 41 -4.90 12.57 -4.23
N THR A 42 -4.95 11.27 -3.97
CA THR A 42 -4.22 10.27 -4.78
C THR A 42 -4.63 10.41 -6.25
N GLY A 43 -3.65 10.30 -7.16
CA GLY A 43 -3.88 10.52 -8.60
C GLY A 43 -3.95 12.00 -9.03
N GLY A 44 -3.98 12.98 -8.11
CA GLY A 44 -4.07 14.42 -8.46
C GLY A 44 -2.83 15.03 -9.14
N GLY A 45 -1.75 14.25 -9.34
CA GLY A 45 -0.53 14.74 -9.97
C GLY A 45 0.44 15.46 -9.01
N LYS A 46 0.51 15.03 -7.74
CA LYS A 46 1.41 15.61 -6.72
C LYS A 46 2.87 15.61 -7.18
N SER A 47 3.32 14.51 -7.79
CA SER A 47 4.71 14.34 -8.19
C SER A 47 5.17 15.39 -9.21
N LEU A 48 4.28 15.85 -10.09
CA LEU A 48 4.60 16.88 -11.08
C LEU A 48 5.07 18.19 -10.42
N CYS A 49 4.55 18.51 -9.23
CA CYS A 49 4.82 19.74 -8.50
C CYS A 49 6.28 19.86 -8.02
N TYR A 50 7.03 18.76 -7.87
CA TYR A 50 8.48 18.80 -7.63
C TYR A 50 9.29 18.34 -8.85
N GLN A 51 8.74 17.46 -9.69
CA GLN A 51 9.44 16.95 -10.88
C GLN A 51 9.65 18.01 -11.95
N LEU A 52 8.66 18.86 -12.20
CA LEU A 52 8.78 19.90 -13.21
C LEU A 52 9.79 20.99 -12.77
N PRO A 53 9.73 21.54 -11.54
CA PRO A 53 10.74 22.49 -11.07
C PRO A 53 12.17 21.94 -11.08
N ALA A 54 12.35 20.62 -10.86
CA ALA A 54 13.67 19.97 -10.92
C ALA A 54 14.36 20.09 -12.29
N LEU A 55 13.60 20.32 -13.36
CA LEU A 55 14.12 20.46 -14.73
C LEU A 55 14.34 21.92 -15.15
N LEU A 56 13.86 22.88 -14.35
CA LEU A 56 13.89 24.31 -14.65
C LEU A 56 14.98 25.06 -13.90
N VAL A 57 15.36 24.57 -12.72
CA VAL A 57 16.34 25.22 -11.86
C VAL A 57 17.51 24.27 -11.61
N ASP A 58 18.72 24.80 -11.77
CA ASP A 58 19.96 24.05 -11.57
C ASP A 58 20.11 23.53 -10.13
N GLY A 59 20.75 22.37 -10.02
CA GLY A 59 20.98 21.67 -8.76
C GLY A 59 20.05 20.49 -8.55
N LEU A 60 20.37 19.69 -7.54
CA LEU A 60 19.70 18.43 -7.25
C LEU A 60 18.41 18.66 -6.47
N THR A 61 17.31 18.07 -6.93
CA THR A 61 16.10 17.92 -6.12
C THR A 61 16.19 16.59 -5.37
N LEU A 62 16.35 16.67 -4.04
CA LEU A 62 16.32 15.49 -3.17
C LEU A 62 14.87 15.17 -2.82
N VAL A 63 14.42 13.94 -3.09
CA VAL A 63 13.05 13.48 -2.80
C VAL A 63 13.12 12.44 -1.69
N ILE A 64 12.56 12.74 -0.53
CA ILE A 64 12.39 11.79 0.56
C ILE A 64 11.05 11.09 0.37
N SER A 65 11.05 9.76 0.31
CA SER A 65 9.84 8.95 0.19
C SER A 65 9.98 7.70 1.06
N PRO A 66 8.89 7.23 1.72
CA PRO A 66 8.98 6.04 2.58
C PRO A 66 8.98 4.73 1.78
N LEU A 67 8.74 4.80 0.47
CA LEU A 67 8.29 3.66 -0.32
C LEU A 67 9.27 3.30 -1.43
N ILE A 68 10.09 2.28 -1.16
CA ILE A 68 11.08 1.76 -2.11
C ILE A 68 10.45 1.40 -3.47
N ALA A 69 9.31 0.71 -3.47
CA ALA A 69 8.63 0.32 -4.70
C ALA A 69 8.17 1.54 -5.52
N LEU A 70 7.57 2.53 -4.87
CA LEU A 70 7.14 3.77 -5.53
C LEU A 70 8.32 4.58 -6.07
N MET A 71 9.43 4.66 -5.32
CA MET A 71 10.65 5.32 -5.79
C MET A 71 11.15 4.69 -7.09
N GLN A 72 11.12 3.36 -7.18
CA GLN A 72 11.57 2.62 -8.35
C GLN A 72 10.67 2.91 -9.56
N ASP A 73 9.35 2.84 -9.38
CA ASP A 73 8.38 3.14 -10.43
C ASP A 73 8.48 4.60 -10.92
N GLN A 74 8.67 5.56 -10.01
CA GLN A 74 8.86 6.98 -10.35
C GLN A 74 10.16 7.20 -11.13
N VAL A 75 11.27 6.61 -10.69
CA VAL A 75 12.57 6.74 -11.37
C VAL A 75 12.53 6.10 -12.75
N ASP A 76 11.90 4.93 -12.89
CA ASP A 76 11.75 4.26 -14.19
C ASP A 76 10.87 5.08 -15.15
N ALA A 77 9.80 5.69 -14.65
CA ALA A 77 8.94 6.58 -15.45
C ALA A 77 9.67 7.86 -15.87
N LEU A 78 10.44 8.47 -14.97
CA LEU A 78 11.25 9.67 -15.26
C LEU A 78 12.37 9.37 -16.25
N THR A 79 13.07 8.25 -16.09
CA THR A 79 14.16 7.83 -16.98
C THR A 79 13.64 7.57 -18.40
N ARG A 80 12.46 6.95 -18.54
CA ARG A 80 11.77 6.79 -19.84
C ARG A 80 11.42 8.12 -20.52
N LYS A 81 11.23 9.18 -19.72
CA LYS A 81 11.00 10.56 -20.20
C LYS A 81 12.30 11.34 -20.43
N GLY A 82 13.46 10.69 -20.33
CA GLY A 82 14.78 11.32 -20.49
C GLY A 82 15.19 12.22 -19.34
N VAL A 83 14.55 12.12 -18.17
CA VAL A 83 14.91 12.85 -16.95
C VAL A 83 16.00 12.08 -16.22
N ARG A 84 17.04 12.78 -15.75
CA ARG A 84 18.17 12.16 -15.04
C ARG A 84 17.79 11.95 -13.57
N ALA A 85 17.10 10.85 -13.28
CA ALA A 85 16.68 10.48 -11.94
C ALA A 85 17.39 9.20 -11.45
N ALA A 86 17.58 9.08 -10.14
CA ALA A 86 18.01 7.85 -9.49
C ALA A 86 17.36 7.70 -8.12
N PHE A 87 17.50 6.51 -7.51
CA PHE A 87 17.13 6.28 -6.11
C PHE A 87 18.29 5.69 -5.31
N VAL A 88 18.31 5.91 -4.00
CA VAL A 88 19.22 5.28 -3.03
C VAL A 88 18.40 4.78 -1.84
N ASN A 89 18.38 3.47 -1.63
CA ASN A 89 17.66 2.79 -0.54
C ASN A 89 18.37 1.47 -0.18
N SER A 90 17.75 0.68 0.70
CA SER A 90 18.29 -0.61 1.17
C SER A 90 18.27 -1.75 0.15
N SER A 91 17.58 -1.61 -1.00
CA SER A 91 17.54 -2.66 -2.02
C SER A 91 18.77 -2.69 -2.93
N LEU A 92 19.67 -1.70 -2.80
CA LEU A 92 20.89 -1.60 -3.59
C LEU A 92 22.08 -2.16 -2.82
N ASP A 93 22.96 -2.85 -3.54
CA ASP A 93 24.26 -3.21 -3.00
C ASP A 93 25.16 -1.97 -2.82
N ALA A 94 26.24 -2.12 -2.06
CA ALA A 94 27.14 -1.01 -1.76
C ALA A 94 27.80 -0.40 -3.03
N PRO A 95 28.28 -1.18 -4.01
CA PRO A 95 28.79 -0.63 -5.28
C PRO A 95 27.78 0.23 -6.04
N GLN A 96 26.55 -0.26 -6.27
CA GLN A 96 25.48 0.47 -6.95
C GLN A 96 25.14 1.76 -6.21
N ARG A 97 25.08 1.70 -4.88
CA ARG A 97 24.79 2.88 -4.06
C ARG A 97 25.87 3.95 -4.19
N ARG A 98 27.15 3.57 -4.12
CA ARG A 98 28.28 4.50 -4.33
C ARG A 98 28.28 5.11 -5.73
N GLU A 99 28.02 4.31 -6.77
CA GLU A 99 27.93 4.79 -8.16
C GLU A 99 26.84 5.86 -8.32
N ARG A 100 25.64 5.62 -7.78
CA ARG A 100 24.54 6.59 -7.85
C ARG A 100 24.82 7.87 -7.05
N LEU A 101 25.42 7.75 -5.87
CA LEU A 101 25.82 8.92 -5.07
C LEU A 101 26.92 9.73 -5.76
N GLN A 102 27.89 9.07 -6.39
CA GLN A 102 28.92 9.76 -7.17
C GLN A 102 28.31 10.52 -8.36
N ARG A 103 27.37 9.90 -9.08
CA ARG A 103 26.64 10.60 -10.17
C ARG A 103 25.87 11.82 -9.66
N ALA A 104 25.29 11.74 -8.46
CA ALA A 104 24.62 12.87 -7.83
C ALA A 104 25.62 14.00 -7.51
N ALA A 105 26.77 13.66 -6.92
CA ALA A 105 27.85 14.60 -6.61
C ALA A 105 28.46 15.25 -7.87
N ASP A 106 28.58 14.49 -8.96
CA ASP A 106 29.05 14.98 -10.26
C ASP A 106 28.05 15.91 -10.97
N GLY A 107 26.86 16.15 -10.41
CA GLY A 107 25.80 16.94 -11.04
C GLY A 107 25.12 16.25 -12.22
N LYS A 108 25.24 14.91 -12.34
CA LYS A 108 24.65 14.13 -13.43
C LYS A 108 23.18 13.76 -13.18
N LEU A 109 22.59 14.18 -12.07
CA LEU A 109 21.20 13.91 -11.70
C LEU A 109 20.43 15.20 -11.43
N GLU A 110 19.17 15.23 -11.87
CA GLU A 110 18.18 16.27 -11.57
C GLU A 110 17.35 15.89 -10.33
N LEU A 111 17.06 14.59 -10.16
CA LEU A 111 16.32 14.05 -9.02
C LEU A 111 17.05 12.88 -8.38
N LEU A 112 17.08 12.86 -7.05
CA LEU A 112 17.55 11.72 -6.26
C LEU A 112 16.49 11.36 -5.21
N TYR A 113 15.91 10.18 -5.33
CA TYR A 113 14.98 9.63 -4.35
C TYR A 113 15.75 8.92 -3.24
N VAL A 114 15.46 9.21 -1.98
CA VAL A 114 16.06 8.53 -0.82
C VAL A 114 15.02 8.13 0.22
N THR A 115 15.26 7.03 0.91
CA THR A 115 14.50 6.70 2.12
C THR A 115 15.12 7.43 3.33
N PRO A 116 14.33 7.86 4.33
CA PRO A 116 14.81 8.70 5.42
C PRO A 116 15.91 8.03 6.26
N GLU A 117 15.88 6.71 6.43
CA GLU A 117 16.90 5.97 7.17
C GLU A 117 18.29 6.03 6.51
N ARG A 118 18.39 6.40 5.22
CA ARG A 118 19.70 6.59 4.55
C ARG A 118 20.49 7.76 5.13
N PHE A 119 19.85 8.72 5.77
CA PHE A 119 20.56 9.77 6.48
C PHE A 119 21.39 9.24 7.67
N ARG A 120 21.24 7.98 8.09
CA ARG A 120 22.14 7.37 9.10
C ARG A 120 23.29 6.58 8.48
N SER A 121 23.26 6.28 7.18
CA SER A 121 24.32 5.45 6.58
C SER A 121 25.60 6.25 6.32
N ALA A 122 26.74 5.63 6.62
CA ALA A 122 28.05 6.28 6.53
C ALA A 122 28.38 6.79 5.11
N ASP A 123 28.02 6.02 4.09
CA ASP A 123 28.23 6.39 2.69
C ASP A 123 27.38 7.59 2.24
N PHE A 124 26.14 7.70 2.73
CA PHE A 124 25.30 8.86 2.44
C PHE A 124 25.81 10.10 3.17
N GLN A 125 26.24 9.94 4.44
CA GLN A 125 26.86 11.02 5.22
C GLN A 125 28.15 11.53 4.56
N GLU A 126 28.98 10.66 3.99
CA GLU A 126 30.19 11.06 3.27
C GLU A 126 29.88 11.78 1.94
N ALA A 127 28.80 11.38 1.27
CA ALA A 127 28.37 12.00 0.02
C ALA A 127 27.67 13.34 0.23
N LEU A 128 26.95 13.53 1.34
CA LEU A 128 26.05 14.66 1.61
C LEU A 128 26.69 16.04 1.34
N PRO A 129 27.92 16.35 1.82
CA PRO A 129 28.54 17.66 1.59
C PRO A 129 28.90 17.92 0.13
N LYS A 130 28.99 16.87 -0.69
CA LYS A 130 29.33 16.92 -2.12
C LYS A 130 28.09 17.12 -2.99
N LEU A 131 26.88 16.97 -2.43
CA LEU A 131 25.62 17.10 -3.17
C LEU A 131 25.18 18.56 -3.25
N ARG A 132 24.97 19.06 -4.47
CA ARG A 132 24.44 20.41 -4.72
C ARG A 132 22.91 20.42 -4.61
N ILE A 133 22.37 20.23 -3.40
CA ILE A 133 20.93 20.15 -3.16
C ILE A 133 20.32 21.54 -3.29
N ALA A 134 19.46 21.73 -4.30
CA ALA A 134 18.75 22.98 -4.53
C ALA A 134 17.40 23.01 -3.83
N ARG A 135 16.71 21.86 -3.78
CA ARG A 135 15.34 21.72 -3.27
C ARG A 135 15.15 20.37 -2.59
N LEU A 136 14.25 20.34 -1.61
CA LEU A 136 13.81 19.13 -0.92
C LEU A 136 12.33 18.88 -1.22
N ALA A 137 11.98 17.67 -1.59
CA ALA A 137 10.60 17.21 -1.64
C ALA A 137 10.42 16.12 -0.58
N VAL A 138 9.40 16.24 0.26
CA VAL A 138 9.02 15.24 1.25
C VAL A 138 7.68 14.65 0.81
N ASP A 139 7.71 13.46 0.23
CA ASP A 139 6.52 12.72 -0.17
C ASP A 139 5.92 11.98 1.04
N GLU A 140 4.61 11.76 1.02
CA GLU A 140 3.85 11.24 2.17
C GLU A 140 4.19 11.96 3.49
N ALA A 141 4.24 13.29 3.43
CA ALA A 141 4.65 14.14 4.55
C ALA A 141 3.84 13.92 5.84
N HIS A 142 2.62 13.37 5.76
CA HIS A 142 1.83 12.99 6.93
C HIS A 142 2.57 12.00 7.87
N CYS A 143 3.55 11.24 7.36
CA CYS A 143 4.37 10.33 8.16
C CYS A 143 5.22 11.05 9.24
N VAL A 144 5.44 12.37 9.14
CA VAL A 144 6.13 13.15 10.19
C VAL A 144 5.27 13.38 11.42
N SER A 145 3.95 13.46 11.24
CA SER A 145 3.03 13.71 12.35
C SER A 145 2.75 12.40 13.04
N GLN A 146 2.97 12.39 14.35
CA GLN A 146 2.57 11.28 15.22
C GLN A 146 1.05 11.12 15.26
N TRP A 147 0.31 12.15 14.87
CA TRP A 147 -1.14 12.14 14.75
C TRP A 147 -1.59 11.74 13.34
N GLY A 148 -0.66 11.50 12.42
CA GLY A 148 -0.91 10.89 11.12
C GLY A 148 -1.18 9.39 11.23
N HIS A 149 -1.92 8.85 10.27
CA HIS A 149 -2.36 7.44 10.25
C HIS A 149 -1.22 6.44 9.93
N ASP A 150 -0.11 6.90 9.31
CA ASP A 150 1.08 6.11 9.00
C ASP A 150 2.36 6.79 9.54
N PHE A 151 2.39 7.14 10.83
CA PHE A 151 3.57 7.72 11.47
C PHE A 151 4.81 6.81 11.32
N ARG A 152 5.96 7.40 10.96
CA ARG A 152 7.25 6.69 10.83
C ARG A 152 8.31 7.34 11.72
N PRO A 153 8.94 6.61 12.66
CA PRO A 153 10.01 7.15 13.49
C PRO A 153 11.12 7.86 12.69
N ASP A 154 11.54 7.33 11.55
CA ASP A 154 12.55 7.96 10.68
C ASP A 154 12.12 9.34 10.15
N TYR A 155 10.81 9.58 9.97
CA TYR A 155 10.29 10.87 9.51
C TYR A 155 10.33 11.94 10.59
N SER A 156 10.37 11.57 11.88
CA SER A 156 10.51 12.53 12.98
C SER A 156 11.84 13.28 12.95
N GLN A 157 12.86 12.74 12.26
CA GLN A 157 14.19 13.32 12.15
C GLN A 157 14.35 14.27 10.96
N LEU A 158 13.31 14.47 10.14
CA LEU A 158 13.42 15.24 8.90
C LEU A 158 13.79 16.71 9.10
N ALA A 159 13.35 17.37 10.18
CA ALA A 159 13.84 18.72 10.51
C ALA A 159 15.35 18.75 10.73
N THR A 160 15.87 17.80 11.51
CA THR A 160 17.32 17.65 11.75
C THR A 160 18.07 17.42 10.44
N TYR A 161 17.55 16.54 9.59
CA TYR A 161 18.16 16.25 8.28
C TYR A 161 18.10 17.48 7.36
N ARG A 162 16.96 18.16 7.28
CA ARG A 162 16.82 19.41 6.52
C ARG A 162 17.78 20.50 6.99
N ALA A 163 17.98 20.64 8.30
CA ALA A 163 18.94 21.60 8.85
C ALA A 163 20.38 21.27 8.42
N ARG A 164 20.77 19.98 8.43
CA ARG A 164 22.07 19.52 7.92
C ARG A 164 22.25 19.76 6.42
N LEU A 165 21.16 19.77 5.66
CA LEU A 165 21.16 20.12 4.24
C LEU A 165 21.25 21.63 3.96
N GLY A 166 21.32 22.47 5.00
CA GLY A 166 21.33 23.94 4.85
C GLY A 166 19.94 24.56 4.70
N ASN A 167 18.87 23.84 5.10
CA ASN A 167 17.47 24.28 4.99
C ASN A 167 17.04 24.68 3.57
N PRO A 168 17.18 23.78 2.56
CA PRO A 168 16.70 24.06 1.21
C PRO A 168 15.18 24.33 1.20
N PRO A 169 14.68 25.07 0.20
CA PRO A 169 13.24 25.18 -0.05
C PRO A 169 12.60 23.80 -0.13
N THR A 170 11.54 23.60 0.65
CA THR A 170 10.93 22.30 0.88
C THR A 170 9.49 22.27 0.41
N LEU A 171 9.17 21.30 -0.44
CA LEU A 171 7.81 20.93 -0.79
C LEU A 171 7.42 19.68 -0.01
N ALA A 172 6.48 19.82 0.93
CA ALA A 172 5.86 18.71 1.65
C ALA A 172 4.55 18.31 0.96
N LEU A 173 4.41 17.03 0.60
CA LEU A 173 3.26 16.52 -0.16
C LEU A 173 2.56 15.40 0.59
N THR A 174 1.23 15.42 0.65
CA THR A 174 0.44 14.32 1.19
C THR A 174 -0.92 14.20 0.49
N ALA A 175 -1.50 13.00 0.49
CA ALA A 175 -2.85 12.79 -0.02
C ALA A 175 -3.94 13.16 0.99
N THR A 176 -3.70 12.86 2.25
CA THR A 176 -4.67 12.91 3.33
C THR A 176 -4.03 13.61 4.53
N ALA A 177 -4.54 14.78 4.89
CA ALA A 177 -4.15 15.51 6.08
C ALA A 177 -5.31 16.35 6.60
N THR A 178 -5.66 16.14 7.88
CA THR A 178 -6.53 17.04 8.65
C THR A 178 -5.82 18.37 8.91
N THR A 179 -6.51 19.38 9.42
CA THR A 179 -5.88 20.68 9.73
C THR A 179 -4.74 20.52 10.74
N ARG A 180 -4.97 19.73 11.79
CA ARG A 180 -3.95 19.41 12.79
C ARG A 180 -2.72 18.73 12.19
N VAL A 181 -2.91 17.73 11.33
CA VAL A 181 -1.78 17.05 10.66
C VAL A 181 -1.02 18.01 9.73
N ALA A 182 -1.71 18.93 9.05
CA ALA A 182 -1.08 19.94 8.21
C ALA A 182 -0.21 20.91 9.05
N GLU A 183 -0.72 21.37 10.19
CA GLU A 183 0.03 22.21 11.14
C GLU A 183 1.26 21.49 11.70
N ASP A 184 1.11 20.21 12.06
CA ASP A 184 2.21 19.38 12.52
C ASP A 184 3.28 19.22 11.43
N ILE A 185 2.90 19.01 10.16
CA ILE A 185 3.86 18.90 9.06
C ILE A 185 4.69 20.17 8.94
N VAL A 186 4.04 21.35 8.98
CA VAL A 186 4.71 22.65 8.91
C VAL A 186 5.70 22.80 10.07
N SER A 187 5.24 22.53 11.30
CA SER A 187 6.05 22.66 12.51
C SER A 187 7.23 21.66 12.54
N MET A 188 6.96 20.38 12.32
CA MET A 188 7.92 19.27 12.42
C MET A 188 8.97 19.27 11.30
N LEU A 189 8.67 19.84 10.13
CA LEU A 189 9.66 20.06 9.07
C LEU A 189 10.35 21.43 9.19
N GLY A 190 9.87 22.29 10.08
CA GLY A 190 10.35 23.65 10.28
C GLY A 190 10.13 24.55 9.06
N LEU A 191 9.03 24.36 8.33
CA LEU A 191 8.73 25.13 7.11
C LEU A 191 8.55 26.61 7.45
N ARG A 192 9.14 27.50 6.64
CA ARG A 192 9.18 28.94 6.88
C ARG A 192 8.23 29.65 5.92
N ASP A 193 7.18 30.28 6.46
CA ASP A 193 6.12 30.94 5.69
C ASP A 193 5.70 30.14 4.44
N PRO A 194 5.26 28.88 4.62
CA PRO A 194 4.96 28.04 3.47
C PRO A 194 3.67 28.50 2.77
N LEU A 195 3.62 28.33 1.45
CA LEU A 195 2.34 28.28 0.77
C LEU A 195 1.59 27.00 1.21
N ILE A 196 0.39 27.13 1.76
CA ILE A 196 -0.44 25.99 2.17
C ILE A 196 -1.59 25.84 1.18
N VAL A 197 -1.55 24.77 0.38
CA VAL A 197 -2.62 24.39 -0.54
C VAL A 197 -3.26 23.11 -0.04
N ARG A 198 -4.53 23.18 0.38
CA ARG A 198 -5.33 22.03 0.79
C ARG A 198 -6.52 21.87 -0.14
N LEU A 199 -6.41 20.94 -1.07
CA LEU A 199 -7.51 20.59 -1.97
C LEU A 199 -8.46 19.59 -1.32
N GLY A 200 -9.71 19.60 -1.79
CA GLY A 200 -10.71 18.61 -1.45
C GLY A 200 -10.25 17.18 -1.80
N ILE A 201 -10.64 16.23 -0.96
CA ILE A 201 -10.50 14.78 -1.17
C ILE A 201 -11.65 14.19 -2.03
N GLU A 202 -12.39 15.07 -2.71
CA GLU A 202 -13.59 14.68 -3.44
C GLU A 202 -13.24 13.91 -4.72
N ARG A 203 -13.91 12.78 -4.91
CA ARG A 203 -13.77 11.90 -6.08
C ARG A 203 -15.17 11.52 -6.57
N PRO A 204 -15.86 12.38 -7.33
CA PRO A 204 -17.29 12.21 -7.70
C PRO A 204 -17.61 10.87 -8.38
N GLU A 205 -16.63 10.26 -9.03
CA GLU A 205 -16.73 8.95 -9.68
C GLU A 205 -16.80 7.77 -8.70
N LEU A 206 -16.46 7.95 -7.42
CA LEU A 206 -16.49 6.87 -6.43
C LEU A 206 -17.87 6.77 -5.76
N PHE A 207 -18.46 5.59 -5.82
CA PHE A 207 -19.58 5.23 -4.97
C PHE A 207 -19.08 4.78 -3.60
N LEU A 208 -19.53 5.44 -2.54
CA LEU A 208 -19.10 5.16 -1.17
C LEU A 208 -20.20 4.43 -0.39
N ALA A 209 -19.89 3.28 0.18
CA ALA A 209 -20.83 2.48 0.97
C ALA A 209 -20.21 1.93 2.26
N ALA A 210 -21.06 1.73 3.26
CA ALA A 210 -20.73 0.90 4.41
C ALA A 210 -21.90 -0.05 4.71
N THR A 211 -21.62 -1.35 4.68
CA THR A 211 -22.62 -2.39 4.86
C THR A 211 -22.40 -3.06 6.21
N ARG A 212 -23.36 -2.91 7.12
CA ARG A 212 -23.31 -3.58 8.42
C ARG A 212 -23.52 -5.08 8.24
N VAL A 213 -22.66 -5.86 8.89
CA VAL A 213 -22.71 -7.32 8.96
C VAL A 213 -22.97 -7.72 10.40
N VAL A 214 -23.87 -8.68 10.62
CA VAL A 214 -24.25 -9.15 11.97
C VAL A 214 -23.50 -10.44 12.31
N PHE A 215 -23.32 -11.33 11.34
CA PHE A 215 -22.64 -12.61 11.50
C PHE A 215 -21.45 -12.71 10.54
N ALA A 216 -20.32 -13.24 11.02
CA ALA A 216 -19.09 -13.33 10.24
C ALA A 216 -19.26 -14.12 8.94
N GLU A 217 -20.15 -15.11 8.92
CA GLU A 217 -20.46 -15.97 7.78
C GLU A 217 -21.10 -15.21 6.61
N GLU A 218 -21.68 -14.03 6.85
CA GLU A 218 -22.28 -13.20 5.80
C GLU A 218 -21.22 -12.48 4.96
N LYS A 219 -20.01 -12.28 5.49
CA LYS A 219 -18.95 -11.52 4.81
C LYS A 219 -18.55 -12.14 3.48
N LEU A 220 -18.31 -13.45 3.46
CA LEU A 220 -17.84 -14.14 2.26
C LEU A 220 -18.88 -14.11 1.11
N PRO A 221 -20.16 -14.48 1.33
CA PRO A 221 -21.21 -14.33 0.32
C PRO A 221 -21.31 -12.89 -0.22
N LEU A 222 -21.30 -11.88 0.67
CA LEU A 222 -21.35 -10.48 0.26
C LEU A 222 -20.14 -10.08 -0.59
N LEU A 223 -18.92 -10.39 -0.16
CA LEU A 223 -17.71 -10.12 -0.95
C LEU A 223 -17.76 -10.79 -2.32
N ALA A 224 -18.16 -12.06 -2.37
CA ALA A 224 -18.26 -12.81 -3.61
C ALA A 224 -19.35 -12.23 -4.55
N GLU A 225 -20.46 -11.75 -3.99
CA GLU A 225 -21.49 -11.04 -4.75
C GLU A 225 -20.94 -9.72 -5.31
N ARG A 226 -20.31 -8.88 -4.47
CA ARG A 226 -19.75 -7.59 -4.88
C ARG A 226 -18.68 -7.72 -5.96
N VAL A 227 -17.81 -8.72 -5.85
CA VAL A 227 -16.77 -9.01 -6.85
C VAL A 227 -17.37 -9.49 -8.18
N ARG A 228 -18.49 -10.22 -8.17
CA ARG A 228 -19.16 -10.66 -9.42
C ARG A 228 -20.00 -9.56 -10.05
N ALA A 229 -20.56 -8.67 -9.24
CA ALA A 229 -21.42 -7.59 -9.71
C ALA A 229 -20.66 -6.51 -10.51
N GLN A 230 -19.33 -6.60 -10.60
CA GLN A 230 -18.49 -5.56 -11.17
C GLN A 230 -17.39 -6.17 -12.05
N ASP A 231 -17.37 -5.81 -13.33
CA ASP A 231 -16.28 -6.14 -14.23
C ASP A 231 -15.08 -5.22 -14.00
N GLY A 232 -13.89 -5.74 -14.26
CA GLY A 232 -12.63 -5.03 -14.10
C GLY A 232 -11.82 -5.46 -12.87
N ALA A 233 -10.63 -4.88 -12.74
CA ALA A 233 -9.70 -5.16 -11.66
C ALA A 233 -10.18 -4.54 -10.34
N GLY A 234 -9.88 -5.22 -9.23
CA GLY A 234 -10.30 -4.74 -7.91
C GLY A 234 -9.39 -5.17 -6.77
N ILE A 235 -9.53 -4.47 -5.65
CA ILE A 235 -8.77 -4.72 -4.42
C ILE A 235 -9.74 -5.10 -3.31
N VAL A 236 -9.41 -6.13 -2.53
CA VAL A 236 -10.10 -6.47 -1.29
C VAL A 236 -9.12 -6.38 -0.13
N TYR A 237 -9.34 -5.43 0.77
CA TYR A 237 -8.53 -5.22 1.95
C TYR A 237 -9.01 -6.06 3.13
N SER A 238 -8.06 -6.69 3.82
CA SER A 238 -8.24 -7.35 5.10
C SER A 238 -7.08 -7.01 6.03
N THR A 239 -7.31 -7.00 7.33
CA THR A 239 -6.28 -6.60 8.31
C THR A 239 -5.34 -7.76 8.62
N LEU A 240 -5.87 -8.98 8.75
CA LEU A 240 -5.10 -10.16 9.10
C LEU A 240 -4.69 -10.97 7.86
N ILE A 241 -3.41 -11.38 7.82
CA ILE A 241 -2.87 -12.22 6.74
C ILE A 241 -3.58 -13.58 6.68
N ARG A 242 -3.86 -14.19 7.84
CA ARG A 242 -4.59 -15.46 7.93
C ARG A 242 -5.97 -15.36 7.28
N ASP A 243 -6.75 -14.35 7.67
CA ASP A 243 -8.12 -14.17 7.17
C ASP A 243 -8.12 -13.88 5.66
N LEU A 244 -7.06 -13.23 5.15
CA LEU A 244 -6.85 -12.99 3.73
C LEU A 244 -6.56 -14.29 2.96
N GLU A 245 -5.69 -15.17 3.49
CA GLU A 245 -5.41 -16.49 2.92
C GLU A 245 -6.65 -17.40 2.93
N GLU A 246 -7.44 -17.37 4.01
CA GLU A 246 -8.72 -18.06 4.10
C GLU A 246 -9.71 -17.53 3.06
N LEU A 247 -9.84 -16.20 2.96
CA LEU A 247 -10.68 -15.56 1.95
C LEU A 247 -10.27 -15.93 0.52
N HIS A 248 -8.97 -16.06 0.24
CA HIS A 248 -8.46 -16.52 -1.06
C HIS A 248 -8.99 -17.91 -1.41
N VAL A 249 -8.91 -18.85 -0.47
CA VAL A 249 -9.40 -20.22 -0.66
C VAL A 249 -10.90 -20.24 -0.90
N GLU A 250 -11.66 -19.46 -0.11
CA GLU A 250 -13.12 -19.43 -0.22
C GLU A 250 -13.62 -18.74 -1.49
N LEU A 251 -13.01 -17.62 -1.90
CA LEU A 251 -13.33 -16.97 -3.18
C LEU A 251 -13.02 -17.90 -4.36
N LYS A 252 -11.91 -18.64 -4.29
CA LYS A 252 -11.57 -19.64 -5.30
C LYS A 252 -12.59 -20.77 -5.38
N ARG A 253 -13.08 -21.27 -4.23
CA ARG A 253 -14.19 -22.25 -4.18
C ARG A 253 -15.47 -21.69 -4.78
N ALA A 254 -15.68 -20.38 -4.66
CA ALA A 254 -16.78 -19.66 -5.27
C ALA A 254 -16.55 -19.35 -6.77
N GLY A 255 -15.46 -19.82 -7.39
CA GLY A 255 -15.14 -19.61 -8.81
C GLY A 255 -14.53 -18.23 -9.12
N ILE A 256 -14.05 -17.51 -8.10
CA ILE A 256 -13.39 -16.21 -8.23
C ILE A 256 -11.89 -16.41 -8.05
N GLU A 257 -11.14 -16.31 -9.14
CA GLU A 257 -9.68 -16.25 -9.07
C GLU A 257 -9.23 -14.93 -8.45
N SER A 258 -8.27 -15.00 -7.53
CA SER A 258 -7.71 -13.85 -6.84
C SER A 258 -6.20 -14.02 -6.59
N LEU A 259 -5.52 -12.91 -6.38
CA LEU A 259 -4.12 -12.83 -5.98
C LEU A 259 -4.04 -12.51 -4.48
N VAL A 260 -2.97 -12.95 -3.83
CA VAL A 260 -2.70 -12.63 -2.43
C VAL A 260 -1.48 -11.70 -2.36
N TYR A 261 -1.59 -10.62 -1.59
CA TYR A 261 -0.49 -9.70 -1.34
C TYR A 261 -0.41 -9.26 0.13
N HIS A 262 0.71 -9.57 0.79
CA HIS A 262 0.98 -9.12 2.15
C HIS A 262 2.48 -9.00 2.43
N GLY A 263 2.83 -8.35 3.55
CA GLY A 263 4.23 -8.07 3.93
C GLY A 263 5.12 -9.28 4.15
N LYS A 264 4.55 -10.46 4.48
CA LYS A 264 5.31 -11.72 4.65
C LYS A 264 5.74 -12.40 3.34
N LEU A 265 5.25 -11.96 2.18
CA LEU A 265 5.68 -12.51 0.90
C LEU A 265 7.12 -12.08 0.58
N SER A 266 7.88 -12.97 -0.08
CA SER A 266 9.23 -12.63 -0.53
C SER A 266 9.20 -11.42 -1.49
N PRO A 267 10.30 -10.65 -1.60
CA PRO A 267 10.37 -9.54 -2.55
C PRO A 267 10.12 -9.93 -4.01
N GLU A 268 10.41 -11.18 -4.39
CA GLU A 268 10.12 -11.70 -5.73
C GLU A 268 8.62 -11.96 -5.92
N GLU A 269 7.96 -12.62 -4.97
CA GLU A 269 6.52 -12.89 -5.02
C GLU A 269 5.69 -11.60 -5.03
N ARG A 270 6.06 -10.61 -4.19
CA ARG A 270 5.43 -9.29 -4.20
C ARG A 270 5.53 -8.61 -5.56
N ARG A 271 6.73 -8.62 -6.17
CA ARG A 271 6.96 -8.05 -7.51
C ARG A 271 6.14 -8.79 -8.57
N ARG A 272 6.06 -10.12 -8.51
CA ARG A 272 5.28 -10.94 -9.45
C ARG A 272 3.78 -10.65 -9.34
N ALA A 273 3.23 -10.63 -8.13
CA ALA A 273 1.82 -10.36 -7.89
C ALA A 273 1.43 -8.93 -8.30
N GLN A 274 2.26 -7.93 -7.93
CA GLN A 274 2.04 -6.53 -8.32
C GLN A 274 2.08 -6.35 -9.84
N ARG A 275 3.10 -6.91 -10.52
CA ARG A 275 3.20 -6.83 -11.99
C ARG A 275 1.98 -7.43 -12.67
N ARG A 276 1.57 -8.63 -12.26
CA ARG A 276 0.38 -9.29 -12.80
C ARG A 276 -0.88 -8.45 -12.60
N PHE A 277 -1.06 -7.86 -11.42
CA PHE A 277 -2.22 -7.01 -11.16
C PHE A 277 -2.21 -5.72 -11.99
N LEU A 278 -1.05 -5.09 -12.19
CA LEU A 278 -0.92 -3.89 -13.02
C LEU A 278 -1.27 -4.19 -14.49
N GLU A 279 -0.82 -5.33 -15.01
CA GLU A 279 -1.05 -5.78 -16.39
C GLU A 279 -2.46 -6.34 -16.63
N SER A 280 -3.13 -6.82 -15.58
CA SER A 280 -4.44 -7.45 -15.69
C SER A 280 -5.58 -6.45 -15.72
N GLU A 281 -6.54 -6.66 -16.61
CA GLU A 281 -7.77 -5.87 -16.67
C GLU A 281 -8.82 -6.32 -15.66
N ARG A 282 -8.69 -7.54 -15.11
CA ARG A 282 -9.76 -8.19 -14.34
C ARG A 282 -9.30 -8.85 -13.04
N ASP A 283 -8.01 -9.01 -12.76
CA ASP A 283 -7.58 -9.70 -11.55
C ASP A 283 -8.07 -8.98 -10.28
N VAL A 284 -8.40 -9.78 -9.26
CA VAL A 284 -8.74 -9.29 -7.93
C VAL A 284 -7.57 -9.56 -7.02
N VAL A 285 -7.09 -8.57 -6.30
CA VAL A 285 -6.02 -8.75 -5.32
C VAL A 285 -6.59 -8.62 -3.91
N LEU A 286 -6.36 -9.66 -3.11
CA LEU A 286 -6.64 -9.68 -1.69
C LEU A 286 -5.38 -9.20 -0.99
N ALA A 287 -5.50 -8.15 -0.20
CA ALA A 287 -4.33 -7.48 0.34
C ALA A 287 -4.49 -6.99 1.77
N THR A 288 -3.37 -6.93 2.50
CA THR A 288 -3.27 -6.05 3.67
C THR A 288 -2.92 -4.64 3.22
N ASN A 289 -2.83 -3.69 4.16
CA ASN A 289 -2.35 -2.33 3.92
C ASN A 289 -0.96 -2.26 3.24
N ALA A 290 -0.19 -3.35 3.24
CA ALA A 290 1.07 -3.48 2.52
C ALA A 290 0.91 -3.32 1.00
N PHE A 291 -0.26 -3.65 0.44
CA PHE A 291 -0.58 -3.38 -0.96
C PHE A 291 -1.27 -2.02 -1.06
N GLY A 292 -0.61 -1.03 -1.64
CA GLY A 292 -1.33 0.18 -2.00
C GLY A 292 -0.44 1.37 -2.21
N MET A 293 0.37 1.70 -1.22
CA MET A 293 1.34 2.78 -1.30
C MET A 293 2.22 2.62 -2.55
N GLY A 294 1.94 3.42 -3.60
CA GLY A 294 2.60 3.37 -4.90
C GLY A 294 1.93 2.55 -6.02
N VAL A 295 0.80 1.90 -5.78
CA VAL A 295 -0.01 1.30 -6.86
C VAL A 295 -0.60 2.43 -7.71
N ASP A 296 -0.20 2.47 -8.99
CA ASP A 296 -0.69 3.41 -9.99
C ASP A 296 -1.34 2.69 -11.17
N LYS A 297 -2.47 2.04 -10.87
CA LYS A 297 -3.35 1.43 -11.87
C LYS A 297 -4.56 2.35 -12.07
N PRO A 298 -4.79 2.89 -13.29
CA PRO A 298 -5.86 3.86 -13.52
C PRO A 298 -7.27 3.25 -13.42
N ASP A 299 -7.38 1.96 -13.74
CA ASP A 299 -8.62 1.26 -14.05
C ASP A 299 -9.11 0.31 -12.94
N ILE A 300 -8.83 0.62 -11.67
CA ILE A 300 -9.38 -0.13 -10.53
C ILE A 300 -10.88 0.20 -10.38
N ARG A 301 -11.74 -0.80 -10.56
CA ARG A 301 -13.20 -0.67 -10.57
C ARG A 301 -13.83 -0.81 -9.19
N PHE A 302 -13.18 -1.54 -8.29
CA PHE A 302 -13.64 -1.61 -6.91
C PHE A 302 -12.53 -1.72 -5.88
N VAL A 303 -12.82 -1.17 -4.70
CA VAL A 303 -12.04 -1.37 -3.47
C VAL A 303 -13.01 -1.78 -2.38
N LEU A 304 -12.87 -3.00 -1.88
CA LEU A 304 -13.71 -3.54 -0.82
C LEU A 304 -12.87 -3.71 0.45
N HIS A 305 -13.45 -3.47 1.60
CA HIS A 305 -12.84 -3.76 2.89
C HIS A 305 -13.62 -4.89 3.57
N ALA A 306 -13.02 -6.07 3.64
CA ALA A 306 -13.56 -7.22 4.36
C ALA A 306 -13.51 -7.05 5.89
N GLN A 307 -12.65 -6.15 6.35
CA GLN A 307 -12.52 -5.73 7.74
C GLN A 307 -12.34 -4.21 7.80
N VAL A 308 -12.85 -3.60 8.86
CA VAL A 308 -12.74 -2.16 9.07
C VAL A 308 -11.26 -1.74 9.19
N PRO A 309 -10.80 -0.72 8.46
CA PRO A 309 -9.46 -0.14 8.64
C PRO A 309 -9.36 0.63 9.96
N ARG A 310 -8.16 1.04 10.34
CA ARG A 310 -7.91 1.68 11.64
C ARG A 310 -8.48 3.08 11.73
N THR A 311 -8.43 3.84 10.64
CA THR A 311 -8.86 5.25 10.62
C THR A 311 -9.57 5.59 9.32
N LEU A 312 -10.31 6.70 9.33
CA LEU A 312 -10.99 7.21 8.13
C LEU A 312 -10.00 7.72 7.08
N GLU A 313 -8.81 8.19 7.48
CA GLU A 313 -7.72 8.56 6.58
C GLU A 313 -7.22 7.36 5.80
N GLN A 314 -6.96 6.25 6.49
CA GLN A 314 -6.53 5.01 5.87
C GLN A 314 -7.58 4.53 4.85
N TRP A 315 -8.86 4.50 5.25
CA TRP A 315 -9.95 4.12 4.36
C TRP A 315 -10.00 5.02 3.12
N THR A 316 -9.97 6.34 3.31
CA THR A 316 -10.02 7.33 2.21
C THR A 316 -8.85 7.18 1.25
N GLN A 317 -7.63 6.93 1.78
CA GLN A 317 -6.44 6.70 0.96
C GLN A 317 -6.55 5.41 0.14
N GLU A 318 -7.07 4.34 0.74
CA GLU A 318 -7.25 3.02 0.13
C GLU A 318 -8.33 3.04 -0.96
N VAL A 319 -9.50 3.62 -0.70
CA VAL A 319 -10.58 3.74 -1.71
C VAL A 319 -10.22 4.70 -2.84
N GLY A 320 -9.41 5.73 -2.56
CA GLY A 320 -8.90 6.65 -3.58
C GLY A 320 -8.01 6.00 -4.66
N ARG A 321 -7.66 4.71 -4.51
CA ARG A 321 -6.99 3.92 -5.55
C ARG A 321 -7.92 3.57 -6.70
N ALA A 322 -9.22 3.49 -6.45
CA ALA A 322 -10.22 3.23 -7.48
C ALA A 322 -10.41 4.44 -8.41
N GLY A 323 -10.87 4.18 -9.63
CA GLY A 323 -11.45 5.23 -10.50
C GLY A 323 -10.48 6.32 -10.94
N ARG A 324 -9.16 6.07 -10.98
CA ARG A 324 -8.16 7.10 -11.34
C ARG A 324 -8.25 7.55 -12.80
N ASP A 325 -8.88 6.74 -13.65
CA ASP A 325 -9.32 7.09 -15.00
C ASP A 325 -10.58 7.99 -15.05
N GLY A 326 -11.13 8.37 -13.88
CA GLY A 326 -12.34 9.17 -13.75
C GLY A 326 -13.63 8.41 -14.02
N LYS A 327 -13.57 7.09 -14.26
CA LYS A 327 -14.75 6.26 -14.49
C LYS A 327 -15.39 5.82 -13.17
N PRO A 328 -16.70 5.53 -13.17
CA PRO A 328 -17.39 5.04 -11.99
C PRO A 328 -16.68 3.84 -11.37
N SER A 329 -16.57 3.83 -10.05
CA SER A 329 -15.97 2.75 -9.28
C SER A 329 -16.64 2.59 -7.91
N TRP A 330 -16.68 1.36 -7.39
CA TRP A 330 -17.36 1.02 -6.15
C TRP A 330 -16.40 0.90 -4.97
N CYS A 331 -16.73 1.55 -3.85
CA CYS A 331 -15.92 1.53 -2.64
C CYS A 331 -16.79 1.21 -1.43
N GLU A 332 -16.53 0.09 -0.77
CA GLU A 332 -17.40 -0.42 0.29
C GLU A 332 -16.62 -1.04 1.43
N VAL A 333 -17.02 -0.72 2.67
CA VAL A 333 -16.56 -1.41 3.88
C VAL A 333 -17.65 -2.31 4.44
N LEU A 334 -17.31 -3.56 4.69
CA LEU A 334 -18.15 -4.48 5.45
C LEU A 334 -17.87 -4.25 6.95
N TYR A 335 -18.82 -3.63 7.62
CA TYR A 335 -18.69 -3.26 9.02
C TYR A 335 -19.22 -4.39 9.92
N PHE A 336 -18.28 -5.11 10.53
CA PHE A 336 -18.56 -6.09 11.57
C PHE A 336 -17.96 -5.60 12.89
N GLU A 337 -18.78 -5.49 13.93
CA GLU A 337 -18.41 -4.84 15.19
C GLU A 337 -17.22 -5.54 15.88
N GLU A 338 -17.11 -6.87 15.77
CA GLU A 338 -15.99 -7.62 16.36
C GLU A 338 -14.63 -7.31 15.70
N ASP A 339 -14.61 -6.79 14.47
CA ASP A 339 -13.36 -6.34 13.84
C ASP A 339 -12.74 -5.15 14.59
N LEU A 340 -13.54 -4.39 15.36
CA LEU A 340 -13.03 -3.27 16.15
C LEU A 340 -12.09 -3.75 17.26
N ALA A 341 -12.31 -4.93 17.84
CA ALA A 341 -11.43 -5.49 18.85
C ALA A 341 -10.03 -5.79 18.28
N ILE A 342 -9.97 -6.23 17.01
CA ILE A 342 -8.72 -6.44 16.29
C ILE A 342 -7.97 -5.11 16.15
N GLN A 343 -8.66 -4.05 15.73
CA GLN A 343 -8.05 -2.72 15.58
C GLN A 343 -7.63 -2.11 16.92
N GLN A 344 -8.41 -2.29 17.98
CA GLN A 344 -8.04 -1.86 19.34
C GLN A 344 -6.75 -2.53 19.81
N GLY A 345 -6.61 -3.84 19.58
CA GLY A 345 -5.36 -4.56 19.87
C GLY A 345 -4.16 -3.96 19.13
N PHE A 346 -4.32 -3.61 17.85
CA PHE A 346 -3.27 -2.93 17.09
C PHE A 346 -2.96 -1.52 17.58
N VAL A 347 -3.95 -0.77 18.05
CA VAL A 347 -3.75 0.56 18.65
C VAL A 347 -2.94 0.44 19.94
N GLU A 348 -3.25 -0.54 20.80
CA GLU A 348 -2.48 -0.79 22.02
C GLU A 348 -1.04 -1.22 21.70
N TRP A 349 -0.83 -2.09 20.71
CA TRP A 349 0.52 -2.50 20.33
C TRP A 349 1.31 -1.40 19.62
N ALA A 350 0.65 -0.50 18.90
CA ALA A 350 1.30 0.65 18.27
C ALA A 350 1.81 1.69 19.29
N ASN A 351 1.31 1.64 20.53
CA ASN A 351 1.55 2.64 21.56
C ASN A 351 2.14 2.02 22.84
N PRO A 352 3.37 1.45 22.78
CA PRO A 352 4.03 0.95 23.99
C PRO A 352 4.23 2.08 25.00
N SER A 353 4.02 1.79 26.29
CA SER A 353 4.27 2.74 27.38
C SER A 353 5.77 3.05 27.49
N LEU A 354 6.11 4.20 28.09
CA LEU A 354 7.51 4.53 28.37
C LEU A 354 8.18 3.46 29.24
N GLU A 355 7.45 2.92 30.22
CA GLU A 355 7.92 1.81 31.06
C GLU A 355 8.26 0.57 30.23
N TYR A 356 7.42 0.20 29.26
CA TYR A 356 7.68 -0.93 28.37
C TYR A 356 8.92 -0.70 27.50
N LEU A 357 9.07 0.51 26.95
CA LEU A 357 10.26 0.90 26.17
C LEU A 357 11.53 0.84 27.03
N MET A 358 11.49 1.38 28.25
CA MET A 358 12.61 1.33 29.18
C MET A 358 12.97 -0.11 29.56
N HIS A 359 11.97 -0.98 29.75
CA HIS A 359 12.22 -2.39 30.01
C HIS A 359 12.96 -3.05 28.83
N VAL A 360 12.50 -2.84 27.59
CA VAL A 360 13.19 -3.33 26.39
C VAL A 360 14.64 -2.86 26.36
N TYR A 361 14.87 -1.57 26.61
CA TYR A 361 16.21 -0.99 26.63
C TYR A 361 17.10 -1.60 27.72
N GLU A 362 16.61 -1.73 28.96
CA GLU A 362 17.38 -2.32 30.07
C GLU A 362 17.66 -3.80 29.87
N THR A 363 16.77 -4.57 29.22
CA THR A 363 17.04 -5.95 28.83
C THR A 363 18.22 -6.03 27.85
N LEU A 364 18.20 -5.21 26.79
CA LEU A 364 19.31 -5.14 25.83
C LEU A 364 20.62 -4.72 26.51
N ARG A 365 20.56 -3.73 27.40
CA ARG A 365 21.72 -3.27 28.17
C ARG A 365 22.27 -4.38 29.09
N GLY A 366 21.38 -5.13 29.75
CA GLY A 366 21.74 -6.26 30.62
C GLY A 366 22.37 -7.45 29.87
N TRP A 367 22.09 -7.59 28.58
CA TRP A 367 22.79 -8.56 27.73
C TRP A 367 24.24 -8.17 27.42
N GLY A 368 24.53 -6.87 27.32
CA GLY A 368 25.86 -6.36 27.02
C GLY A 368 26.36 -6.82 25.65
N GLU A 369 27.58 -7.34 25.56
CA GLU A 369 28.14 -7.87 24.30
C GLU A 369 27.37 -9.08 23.75
N ARG A 370 26.60 -9.78 24.60
CA ARG A 370 25.83 -10.97 24.20
C ARG A 370 24.65 -10.63 23.28
N VAL A 371 24.25 -9.35 23.19
CA VAL A 371 23.15 -8.92 22.30
C VAL A 371 23.39 -9.38 20.86
N ALA A 372 24.63 -9.38 20.38
CA ALA A 372 24.97 -9.80 19.01
C ALA A 372 24.69 -11.29 18.73
N THR A 373 24.63 -12.13 19.78
CA THR A 373 24.33 -13.57 19.67
C THR A 373 22.87 -13.92 19.92
N LYS A 374 22.05 -12.92 20.28
CA LYS A 374 20.65 -13.10 20.63
C LYS A 374 19.78 -12.93 19.39
N GLU A 375 18.59 -13.50 19.44
CA GLU A 375 17.55 -13.29 18.44
C GLU A 375 16.39 -12.46 19.00
N LEU A 376 15.54 -11.95 18.11
CA LEU A 376 14.33 -11.21 18.50
C LEU A 376 13.40 -12.05 19.39
N ASP A 377 13.34 -13.36 19.17
CA ASP A 377 12.53 -14.28 19.97
C ASP A 377 13.10 -14.44 21.39
N ASP A 378 14.42 -14.38 21.61
CA ASP A 378 15.01 -14.35 22.96
C ASP A 378 14.55 -13.12 23.74
N LEU A 379 14.48 -11.96 23.07
CA LEU A 379 14.05 -10.70 23.69
C LEU A 379 12.58 -10.78 24.08
N ARG A 380 11.75 -11.36 23.22
CA ARG A 380 10.33 -11.58 23.49
C ARG A 380 10.11 -12.52 24.67
N ASP A 381 10.89 -13.59 24.75
CA ASP A 381 10.80 -14.57 25.83
C ASP A 381 11.20 -13.96 27.18
N GLU A 382 12.26 -13.15 27.22
CA GLU A 382 12.68 -12.44 28.45
C GLU A 382 11.65 -11.37 28.88
N LEU A 383 10.98 -10.74 27.93
CA LEU A 383 9.89 -9.79 28.17
C LEU A 383 8.53 -10.45 28.44
N LEU A 384 8.48 -11.79 28.50
CA LEU A 384 7.26 -12.58 28.71
C LEU A 384 6.13 -12.26 27.71
N VAL A 385 6.49 -11.95 26.46
CA VAL A 385 5.54 -11.62 25.40
C VAL A 385 4.82 -12.88 24.93
N LYS A 386 3.57 -13.06 25.38
CA LYS A 386 2.77 -14.26 25.08
C LYS A 386 2.25 -14.31 23.64
N ASN A 387 2.01 -13.16 23.03
CA ASN A 387 1.46 -13.08 21.68
C ASN A 387 2.56 -12.72 20.67
N ARG A 388 2.93 -13.67 19.80
CA ARG A 388 3.95 -13.44 18.75
C ARG A 388 3.55 -12.39 17.71
N ALA A 389 2.27 -12.02 17.62
CA ALA A 389 1.81 -10.93 16.77
C ALA A 389 1.99 -9.54 17.42
N ASP A 390 2.32 -9.48 18.71
CA ASP A 390 2.63 -8.24 19.41
C ASP A 390 3.92 -7.63 18.85
N ASN A 391 3.78 -6.45 18.26
CA ASN A 391 4.87 -5.72 17.61
C ASN A 391 5.45 -4.59 18.48
N ARG A 392 5.07 -4.48 19.75
CA ARG A 392 5.61 -3.45 20.67
C ARG A 392 7.13 -3.50 20.77
N VAL A 393 7.70 -4.69 20.88
CA VAL A 393 9.17 -4.89 20.91
C VAL A 393 9.82 -4.30 19.67
N SER A 394 9.27 -4.59 18.49
CA SER A 394 9.78 -4.06 17.22
C SER A 394 9.69 -2.53 17.14
N ILE A 395 8.63 -1.93 17.69
CA ILE A 395 8.46 -0.47 17.75
C ILE A 395 9.49 0.15 18.70
N CYS A 396 9.71 -0.44 19.88
CA CYS A 396 10.74 0.02 20.82
C CYS A 396 12.14 -0.06 20.20
N LEU A 397 12.50 -1.19 19.58
CA LEU A 397 13.76 -1.35 18.87
C LEU A 397 13.94 -0.29 17.77
N LYS A 398 12.87 0.02 17.03
CA LYS A 398 12.92 1.04 16.00
C LYS A 398 13.19 2.44 16.57
N TRP A 399 12.63 2.77 17.74
CA TRP A 399 12.94 4.02 18.42
C TRP A 399 14.39 4.10 18.87
N LEU A 400 14.91 3.03 19.48
CA LEU A 400 16.32 2.94 19.88
C LEU A 400 17.26 3.09 18.66
N GLU A 401 16.91 2.49 17.53
CA GLU A 401 17.65 2.62 16.27
C GLU A 401 17.61 4.07 15.74
N VAL A 402 16.44 4.71 15.70
CA VAL A 402 16.26 6.07 15.16
C VAL A 402 16.99 7.11 16.01
N LEU A 403 16.98 6.95 17.33
CA LEU A 403 17.76 7.77 18.24
C LEU A 403 19.26 7.47 18.15
N GLY A 404 19.66 6.33 17.56
CA GLY A 404 21.05 5.91 17.51
C GLY A 404 21.56 5.42 18.87
N VAL A 405 20.66 4.90 19.72
CA VAL A 405 20.99 4.16 20.95
C VAL A 405 21.48 2.76 20.59
N THR A 406 20.91 2.16 19.55
CA THR A 406 21.34 0.88 19.00
C THR A 406 21.83 1.03 17.56
N ASP A 407 22.76 0.16 17.17
CA ASP A 407 23.27 0.01 15.80
C ASP A 407 23.29 -1.47 15.43
N GLY A 408 23.21 -1.79 14.14
CA GLY A 408 23.00 -3.17 13.66
C GLY A 408 21.56 -3.67 13.82
N ALA A 409 21.35 -4.96 13.61
CA ALA A 409 20.05 -5.62 13.72
C ALA A 409 20.17 -7.07 14.20
N PHE A 410 19.07 -7.63 14.72
CA PHE A 410 19.03 -9.03 15.13
C PHE A 410 19.25 -9.96 13.95
N GLU A 411 18.66 -9.64 12.79
CA GLU A 411 18.75 -10.44 11.57
C GLU A 411 20.19 -10.56 11.05
N SER A 412 21.01 -9.53 11.25
CA SER A 412 22.43 -9.50 10.85
C SER A 412 23.39 -9.95 11.95
N HIS A 413 22.89 -10.30 13.14
CA HIS A 413 23.71 -10.75 14.28
C HIS A 413 24.82 -9.76 14.65
N ASP A 414 24.54 -8.47 14.50
CA ASP A 414 25.48 -7.37 14.77
C ASP A 414 24.86 -6.27 15.63
N LEU A 415 23.68 -6.52 16.21
CA LEU A 415 22.99 -5.58 17.10
C LEU A 415 23.85 -5.26 18.33
N ARG A 416 24.02 -3.97 18.59
CA ARG A 416 24.77 -3.45 19.75
C ARG A 416 24.11 -2.20 20.32
N VAL A 417 24.20 -2.03 21.63
CA VAL A 417 23.88 -0.76 22.32
C VAL A 417 25.12 0.11 22.26
N VAL A 418 25.05 1.25 21.56
CA VAL A 418 26.21 2.10 21.27
C VAL A 418 26.33 3.32 22.20
N ARG A 419 25.22 3.70 22.86
CA ARG A 419 25.17 4.79 23.85
C ARG A 419 24.00 4.58 24.80
N GLU A 420 23.97 5.34 25.89
CA GLU A 420 22.82 5.35 26.78
C GLU A 420 21.63 6.11 26.17
N LEU A 421 20.42 5.63 26.47
CA LEU A 421 19.17 6.32 26.13
C LEU A 421 18.92 7.45 27.12
N ASP A 422 18.77 8.67 26.62
CA ASP A 422 18.16 9.76 27.38
C ASP A 422 16.65 9.81 27.04
N PRO A 423 15.75 9.54 28.00
CA PRO A 423 14.31 9.59 27.76
C PRO A 423 13.81 10.95 27.26
N ALA A 424 14.53 12.05 27.50
CA ALA A 424 14.16 13.37 27.01
C ALA A 424 14.33 13.52 25.48
N GLU A 425 15.06 12.62 24.82
CA GLU A 425 15.20 12.58 23.36
C GLU A 425 13.99 11.92 22.67
N LEU A 426 13.18 11.15 23.42
CA LEU A 426 11.96 10.59 22.88
C LEU A 426 10.95 11.71 22.63
N PRO A 427 10.27 11.72 21.47
CA PRO A 427 9.20 12.68 21.25
C PRO A 427 8.11 12.54 22.31
N ASN A 428 7.53 13.66 22.73
CA ASN A 428 6.54 13.72 23.82
C ASN A 428 5.34 12.77 23.65
N ALA A 429 4.99 12.35 22.43
CA ALA A 429 3.87 11.45 22.23
C ALA A 429 4.24 9.96 22.45
N VAL A 430 5.52 9.58 22.41
CA VAL A 430 5.98 8.20 22.61
C VAL A 430 5.83 7.82 24.08
N GLY A 431 5.16 6.71 24.36
CA GLY A 431 4.84 6.32 25.73
C GLY A 431 3.76 7.17 26.39
N SER A 432 3.16 8.13 25.67
CA SER A 432 2.12 9.00 26.20
C SER A 432 0.72 8.39 26.03
N ASP A 433 -0.13 8.67 27.00
CA ASP A 433 -1.55 8.32 26.96
C ASP A 433 -2.32 9.13 25.89
N ALA A 434 -1.81 10.32 25.54
CA ALA A 434 -2.44 11.22 24.59
C ALA A 434 -2.45 10.65 23.16
N LYS A 435 -1.32 10.06 22.72
CA LYS A 435 -1.21 9.41 21.41
C LYS A 435 -2.17 8.23 21.28
N ARG A 436 -2.18 7.36 22.30
CA ARG A 436 -3.12 6.22 22.37
C ARG A 436 -4.57 6.67 22.27
N ARG A 437 -4.95 7.72 23.00
CA ARG A 437 -6.31 8.29 22.93
C ARG A 437 -6.65 8.80 21.53
N ALA A 438 -5.75 9.51 20.86
CA ALA A 438 -6.02 9.97 19.50
C ALA A 438 -6.15 8.83 18.49
N ASP A 439 -5.38 7.75 18.63
CA ASP A 439 -5.54 6.57 17.77
C ASP A 439 -6.90 5.87 18.00
N LEU A 440 -7.36 5.82 19.26
CA LEU A 440 -8.70 5.33 19.58
C LEU A 440 -9.80 6.27 19.06
N GLU A 441 -9.59 7.59 19.10
CA GLU A 441 -10.50 8.57 18.49
C GLU A 441 -10.58 8.39 16.97
N GLY A 442 -9.46 8.12 16.30
CA GLY A 442 -9.42 7.80 14.87
C GLY A 442 -10.20 6.54 14.53
N LEU A 443 -10.07 5.48 15.35
CA LEU A 443 -10.86 4.26 15.21
C LEU A 443 -12.35 4.52 15.46
N LEU A 444 -12.69 5.34 16.45
CA LEU A 444 -14.08 5.72 16.74
C LEU A 444 -14.68 6.53 15.58
N ALA A 445 -13.90 7.41 14.94
CA ALA A 445 -14.33 8.14 13.75
C ALA A 445 -14.64 7.17 12.60
N MET A 446 -13.78 6.16 12.37
CA MET A 446 -14.03 5.12 11.37
C MET A 446 -15.27 4.27 11.71
N ALA A 447 -15.45 3.90 12.97
CA ALA A 447 -16.62 3.14 13.43
C ALA A 447 -17.92 3.94 13.26
N ARG A 448 -17.93 5.23 13.59
CA ARG A 448 -19.07 6.13 13.35
C ARG A 448 -19.36 6.28 11.86
N PHE A 449 -18.31 6.43 11.04
CA PHE A 449 -18.44 6.50 9.59
C PHE A 449 -19.04 5.21 9.02
N ALA A 450 -18.64 4.03 9.50
CA ALA A 450 -19.08 2.75 8.96
C ALA A 450 -20.45 2.30 9.51
N GLY A 451 -20.72 2.56 10.78
CA GLY A 451 -21.96 2.14 11.46
C GLY A 451 -23.11 3.14 11.37
N GLY A 452 -22.84 4.42 11.06
CA GLY A 452 -23.88 5.43 10.88
C GLY A 452 -24.59 5.31 9.53
N HIS A 453 -25.83 5.76 9.43
CA HIS A 453 -26.58 5.83 8.15
C HIS A 453 -27.37 7.14 7.99
N GLU A 454 -27.17 8.12 8.88
CA GLU A 454 -27.97 9.34 8.93
C GLU A 454 -27.34 10.51 8.14
N GLU A 455 -26.02 10.48 7.95
CA GLU A 455 -25.26 11.53 7.27
C GLU A 455 -24.69 11.02 5.95
N CYS A 456 -24.73 11.87 4.92
CA CYS A 456 -24.05 11.60 3.65
C CYS A 456 -22.57 11.25 3.89
N ARG A 457 -22.10 10.12 3.33
CA ARG A 457 -20.71 9.65 3.49
C ARG A 457 -19.68 10.72 3.14
N ARG A 458 -19.91 11.49 2.08
CA ARG A 458 -19.01 12.56 1.64
C ARG A 458 -19.00 13.76 2.58
N VAL A 459 -20.13 14.09 3.18
CA VAL A 459 -20.21 15.14 4.20
C VAL A 459 -19.46 14.72 5.46
N ALA A 460 -19.64 13.47 5.90
CA ALA A 460 -18.91 12.92 7.03
C ALA A 460 -17.38 12.96 6.82
N ILE A 461 -16.93 12.60 5.62
CA ILE A 461 -15.53 12.68 5.20
C ILE A 461 -15.04 14.14 5.16
N ALA A 462 -15.77 15.05 4.50
CA ALA A 462 -15.38 16.46 4.43
C ALA A 462 -15.26 17.09 5.83
N ARG A 463 -16.20 16.80 6.73
CA ARG A 463 -16.14 17.24 8.14
C ARG A 463 -14.90 16.70 8.85
N HIS A 464 -14.59 15.41 8.68
CA HIS A 464 -13.42 14.78 9.32
C HIS A 464 -12.10 15.46 8.93
N PHE A 465 -11.99 15.88 7.67
CA PHE A 465 -10.78 16.53 7.16
C PHE A 465 -10.78 18.05 7.26
N ASP A 466 -11.79 18.66 7.89
CA ASP A 466 -12.02 20.11 7.92
C ASP A 466 -12.04 20.76 6.52
N LEU A 467 -12.73 20.11 5.58
CA LEU A 467 -12.87 20.54 4.20
C LEU A 467 -14.29 21.06 3.94
N ALA A 468 -14.44 21.87 2.88
CA ALA A 468 -15.76 22.27 2.40
C ALA A 468 -16.58 21.03 2.03
N ALA A 469 -17.76 20.88 2.63
CA ALA A 469 -18.64 19.74 2.38
C ALA A 469 -19.46 19.95 1.10
N PRO A 470 -19.67 18.90 0.29
CA PRO A 470 -20.61 18.97 -0.83
C PRO A 470 -22.04 19.07 -0.32
N ALA A 471 -22.93 19.69 -1.11
CA ALA A 471 -24.34 19.73 -0.78
C ALA A 471 -24.97 18.33 -0.86
N PRO A 472 -25.63 17.83 0.20
CA PRO A 472 -26.39 16.59 0.12
C PRO A 472 -27.72 16.80 -0.65
N PRO A 473 -28.23 15.79 -1.36
CA PRO A 473 -27.65 14.46 -1.57
C PRO A 473 -26.47 14.50 -2.56
N CYS A 474 -25.42 13.71 -2.30
CA CYS A 474 -24.24 13.70 -3.17
C CYS A 474 -24.39 12.82 -4.44
N GLY A 475 -25.45 12.01 -4.53
CA GLY A 475 -25.73 11.14 -5.68
C GLY A 475 -24.83 9.90 -5.84
N ALA A 476 -23.82 9.71 -4.98
CA ALA A 476 -22.85 8.62 -5.10
C ALA A 476 -22.45 8.02 -3.73
N CYS A 477 -23.41 7.85 -2.82
CA CYS A 477 -23.22 7.04 -1.63
C CYS A 477 -24.50 6.32 -1.20
N ASP A 478 -24.35 5.23 -0.46
CA ASP A 478 -25.42 4.39 0.09
C ASP A 478 -26.49 5.16 0.89
N VAL A 479 -26.12 6.26 1.55
CA VAL A 479 -27.08 7.11 2.29
C VAL A 479 -27.90 8.04 1.39
N CYS A 480 -27.35 8.45 0.24
CA CYS A 480 -27.95 9.49 -0.61
C CYS A 480 -28.68 8.95 -1.83
N THR A 481 -28.46 7.68 -2.19
CA THR A 481 -29.10 7.03 -3.34
C THR A 481 -29.19 5.53 -3.10
N ASP A 482 -30.14 4.88 -3.78
CA ASP A 482 -30.23 3.43 -3.80
C ASP A 482 -28.98 2.81 -4.43
N ALA A 483 -28.33 1.91 -3.68
CA ALA A 483 -27.02 1.39 -4.00
C ALA A 483 -27.06 0.41 -5.20
N ASP A 484 -28.12 -0.39 -5.30
CA ASP A 484 -28.28 -1.36 -6.39
C ASP A 484 -28.70 -0.66 -7.70
N ALA A 485 -29.56 0.35 -7.62
CA ALA A 485 -29.89 1.21 -8.76
C ALA A 485 -28.68 1.96 -9.28
N TRP A 486 -27.84 2.53 -8.40
CA TRP A 486 -26.59 3.18 -8.81
C TRP A 486 -25.65 2.19 -9.50
N ARG A 487 -25.47 0.99 -8.93
CA ARG A 487 -24.63 -0.06 -9.50
C ARG A 487 -25.12 -0.48 -10.88
N ALA A 488 -26.41 -0.73 -11.04
CA ALA A 488 -27.01 -1.11 -12.31
C ALA A 488 -26.86 -0.04 -13.40
N ALA A 489 -26.89 1.25 -13.02
CA ALA A 489 -26.75 2.36 -13.95
C ALA A 489 -25.29 2.66 -14.36
N HIS A 490 -24.31 2.39 -13.49
CA HIS A 490 -22.93 2.86 -13.68
C HIS A 490 -21.89 1.74 -13.83
N MET A 491 -22.21 0.52 -13.43
CA MET A 491 -21.28 -0.61 -13.40
C MET A 491 -21.77 -1.72 -14.34
N SER A 492 -20.82 -2.44 -14.94
CA SER A 492 -21.11 -3.65 -15.71
C SER A 492 -20.82 -4.87 -14.86
N ALA A 493 -21.71 -5.87 -14.88
CA ALA A 493 -21.47 -7.11 -14.17
C ALA A 493 -20.33 -7.91 -14.82
N ARG A 494 -19.53 -8.60 -14.01
CA ARG A 494 -18.47 -9.46 -14.51
C ARG A 494 -19.11 -10.61 -15.26
N THR A 495 -18.94 -10.64 -16.59
CA THR A 495 -19.36 -11.80 -17.37
C THR A 495 -18.54 -12.98 -16.86
N SER A 496 -19.21 -14.01 -16.34
CA SER A 496 -18.53 -15.24 -15.98
C SER A 496 -17.76 -15.70 -17.21
N LEU A 497 -16.42 -15.78 -17.10
CA LEU A 497 -15.69 -16.68 -17.97
C LEU A 497 -16.41 -18.03 -17.86
N PRO A 498 -16.72 -18.72 -18.96
CA PRO A 498 -17.08 -20.11 -18.86
C PRO A 498 -15.98 -20.75 -18.01
N LEU A 499 -16.34 -21.29 -16.85
CA LEU A 499 -15.49 -22.27 -16.16
C LEU A 499 -15.15 -23.26 -17.27
N GLY A 500 -13.87 -23.25 -17.71
CA GLY A 500 -13.49 -23.74 -19.04
C GLY A 500 -14.25 -25.00 -19.39
N ASP A 501 -15.18 -24.86 -20.34
CA ASP A 501 -16.18 -25.84 -20.77
C ASP A 501 -16.14 -27.18 -20.00
N THR A 502 -16.56 -27.17 -18.73
CA THR A 502 -17.04 -28.41 -18.12
C THR A 502 -18.46 -28.53 -18.61
N SER A 503 -18.63 -28.94 -19.87
CA SER A 503 -19.93 -29.34 -20.39
C SER A 503 -20.62 -30.16 -19.31
N ASP A 504 -21.81 -29.73 -18.87
CA ASP A 504 -22.67 -30.45 -17.91
C ASP A 504 -23.11 -31.85 -18.42
N ALA A 505 -22.54 -32.31 -19.54
CA ALA A 505 -22.62 -33.69 -19.95
C ALA A 505 -21.86 -34.57 -18.95
N ALA A 506 -22.57 -35.46 -18.26
CA ALA A 506 -22.00 -36.50 -17.41
C ALA A 506 -20.84 -37.24 -18.13
N TRP A 507 -19.74 -37.51 -17.41
CA TRP A 507 -18.63 -38.31 -17.92
C TRP A 507 -19.11 -39.70 -18.30
N ARG A 508 -18.68 -40.17 -19.47
CA ARG A 508 -19.04 -41.49 -19.98
C ARG A 508 -17.80 -42.35 -20.14
N ARG A 509 -17.97 -43.65 -19.93
CA ARG A 509 -16.97 -44.63 -20.33
C ARG A 509 -16.73 -44.48 -21.84
N GLY A 510 -15.47 -44.37 -22.22
CA GLY A 510 -15.05 -44.15 -23.61
C GLY A 510 -14.63 -42.71 -23.93
N ASP A 511 -14.94 -41.74 -23.06
CA ASP A 511 -14.50 -40.35 -23.24
C ASP A 511 -12.97 -40.29 -23.27
N TRP A 512 -12.43 -39.64 -24.29
CA TRP A 512 -11.02 -39.33 -24.34
C TRP A 512 -10.74 -38.05 -23.54
N VAL A 513 -9.69 -38.08 -22.73
CA VAL A 513 -9.36 -36.99 -21.82
C VAL A 513 -7.88 -36.66 -21.81
N ARG A 514 -7.58 -35.40 -21.51
CA ARG A 514 -6.25 -34.91 -21.20
C ARG A 514 -6.21 -34.43 -19.75
N VAL A 515 -5.37 -35.06 -18.94
CA VAL A 515 -5.18 -34.76 -17.52
C VAL A 515 -3.95 -33.88 -17.35
N ASP A 516 -4.12 -32.77 -16.62
CA ASP A 516 -3.09 -31.75 -16.33
C ASP A 516 -2.36 -31.21 -17.57
N GLY A 517 -3.06 -31.20 -18.71
CA GLY A 517 -2.54 -30.69 -19.98
C GLY A 517 -1.45 -31.54 -20.64
N ARG A 518 -1.12 -32.73 -20.10
CA ARG A 518 0.00 -33.56 -20.62
C ARG A 518 -0.35 -35.03 -20.81
N HIS A 519 -1.18 -35.60 -19.95
CA HIS A 519 -1.44 -37.04 -19.94
C HIS A 519 -2.72 -37.37 -20.71
N LEU A 520 -2.57 -38.09 -21.81
CA LEU A 520 -3.68 -38.59 -22.61
C LEU A 520 -4.16 -39.93 -22.07
N GLY A 521 -5.47 -40.11 -21.99
CA GLY A 521 -6.06 -41.36 -21.57
C GLY A 521 -7.54 -41.44 -21.88
N GLN A 522 -8.13 -42.60 -21.61
CA GLN A 522 -9.55 -42.86 -21.84
C GLN A 522 -10.24 -43.18 -20.52
N VAL A 523 -11.45 -42.66 -20.34
CA VAL A 523 -12.29 -42.98 -19.18
C VAL A 523 -12.78 -44.43 -19.30
N VAL A 524 -12.33 -45.29 -18.40
CA VAL A 524 -12.70 -46.72 -18.38
C VAL A 524 -13.83 -47.01 -17.39
N THR A 525 -13.92 -46.24 -16.32
CA THR A 525 -14.97 -46.38 -15.30
C THR A 525 -15.42 -45.01 -14.82
N VAL A 526 -16.71 -44.86 -14.55
CA VAL A 526 -17.30 -43.69 -13.90
C VAL A 526 -18.06 -44.20 -12.68
N GLU A 527 -17.69 -43.73 -11.49
CA GLU A 527 -18.23 -44.17 -10.21
C GLU A 527 -18.91 -42.99 -9.49
N GLY A 528 -20.13 -43.21 -8.97
CA GLY A 528 -20.90 -42.22 -8.21
C GLY A 528 -21.88 -41.40 -9.05
N GLU A 529 -22.80 -40.71 -8.37
CA GLU A 529 -23.86 -39.90 -8.98
C GLU A 529 -23.83 -38.45 -8.49
N GLY A 530 -24.30 -37.53 -9.33
CA GLY A 530 -24.44 -36.11 -9.01
C GLY A 530 -23.11 -35.43 -8.65
N ARG A 531 -23.00 -34.92 -7.41
CA ARG A 531 -21.85 -34.11 -6.96
C ARG A 531 -20.62 -34.91 -6.51
N ARG A 532 -20.67 -36.26 -6.51
CA ARG A 532 -19.59 -37.16 -6.05
C ARG A 532 -19.13 -38.14 -7.14
N VAL A 533 -18.90 -37.64 -8.35
CA VAL A 533 -18.41 -38.46 -9.48
C VAL A 533 -16.89 -38.63 -9.39
N ARG A 534 -16.40 -39.86 -9.49
CA ARG A 534 -14.99 -40.20 -9.73
C ARG A 534 -14.88 -40.89 -11.08
N ILE A 535 -13.81 -40.61 -11.81
CA ILE A 535 -13.53 -41.29 -13.08
C ILE A 535 -12.22 -42.05 -12.97
N VAL A 536 -12.16 -43.24 -13.56
CA VAL A 536 -10.91 -43.98 -13.73
C VAL A 536 -10.45 -43.76 -15.16
N VAL A 537 -9.28 -43.15 -15.31
CA VAL A 537 -8.66 -42.88 -16.61
C VAL A 537 -7.50 -43.84 -16.82
N GLU A 538 -7.54 -44.59 -17.92
CA GLU A 538 -6.44 -45.44 -18.38
C GLU A 538 -5.58 -44.63 -19.35
N SER A 539 -4.30 -44.46 -19.01
CA SER A 539 -3.35 -43.68 -19.79
C SER A 539 -2.99 -44.38 -21.10
N SER A 540 -2.97 -43.62 -22.20
CA SER A 540 -2.69 -44.16 -23.53
C SER A 540 -1.20 -44.44 -23.78
N SER A 541 -0.30 -43.91 -22.95
CA SER A 541 1.15 -44.08 -23.12
C SER A 541 1.72 -45.29 -22.36
N ASP A 542 1.15 -45.62 -21.20
CA ASP A 542 1.69 -46.63 -20.28
C ASP A 542 0.63 -47.61 -19.74
N GLY A 543 -0.65 -47.45 -20.11
CA GLY A 543 -1.74 -48.31 -19.65
C GLY A 543 -2.10 -48.16 -18.16
N VAL A 544 -1.49 -47.20 -17.45
CA VAL A 544 -1.71 -47.03 -16.01
C VAL A 544 -3.08 -46.42 -15.77
N ARG A 545 -3.84 -47.02 -14.85
CA ARG A 545 -5.17 -46.54 -14.44
C ARG A 545 -5.07 -45.61 -13.24
N ARG A 546 -5.71 -44.44 -13.33
CA ARG A 546 -5.75 -43.44 -12.25
C ARG A 546 -7.18 -43.05 -11.96
N THR A 547 -7.57 -43.12 -10.68
CA THR A 547 -8.86 -42.61 -10.22
C THR A 547 -8.73 -41.12 -9.94
N LEU A 548 -9.54 -40.31 -10.61
CA LEU A 548 -9.51 -38.85 -10.56
C LEU A 548 -10.88 -38.31 -10.12
N ASP A 549 -10.84 -37.23 -9.34
CA ASP A 549 -12.00 -36.40 -9.07
C ASP A 549 -11.99 -35.24 -10.08
N PRO A 550 -12.95 -35.18 -11.03
CA PRO A 550 -12.98 -34.15 -12.08
C PRO A 550 -13.08 -32.70 -11.57
N ARG A 551 -13.41 -32.49 -10.29
CA ARG A 551 -13.45 -31.16 -9.66
C ARG A 551 -12.13 -30.73 -9.05
N ARG A 552 -11.24 -31.68 -8.77
CA ARG A 552 -9.94 -31.43 -8.14
C ARG A 552 -8.79 -31.54 -9.14
N ALA A 553 -8.95 -32.35 -10.18
CA ALA A 553 -7.98 -32.51 -11.25
C ALA A 553 -8.38 -31.69 -12.48
N ARG A 554 -7.39 -31.15 -13.21
CA ARG A 554 -7.64 -30.43 -14.46
C ARG A 554 -7.82 -31.46 -15.59
N ILE A 555 -9.06 -31.76 -15.96
CA ILE A 555 -9.40 -32.77 -16.96
C ILE A 555 -10.13 -32.11 -18.13
N GLU A 556 -9.55 -32.20 -19.32
CA GLU A 556 -10.12 -31.68 -20.57
C GLU A 556 -10.65 -32.85 -21.41
N ARG A 557 -11.89 -32.79 -21.92
CA ARG A 557 -12.37 -33.76 -22.92
C ARG A 557 -11.77 -33.47 -24.27
N ILE A 558 -11.34 -34.51 -24.98
CA ILE A 558 -10.92 -34.39 -26.38
C ILE A 558 -11.89 -35.16 -27.28
N PRO A 559 -12.23 -34.61 -28.46
CA PRO A 559 -13.32 -35.14 -29.29
C PRO A 559 -13.02 -36.49 -29.96
N SER A 560 -11.76 -36.91 -30.03
CA SER A 560 -11.36 -38.21 -30.57
C SER A 560 -9.95 -38.61 -30.09
N ALA A 561 -9.61 -39.91 -30.23
CA ALA A 561 -8.27 -40.40 -30.01
C ALA A 561 -7.25 -39.58 -30.82
N PRO A 562 -6.10 -39.18 -30.27
CA PRO A 562 -5.02 -38.63 -31.07
C PRO A 562 -4.60 -39.68 -32.09
N HIS A 563 -4.65 -39.36 -33.38
CA HIS A 563 -4.00 -40.18 -34.39
C HIS A 563 -2.51 -40.28 -34.04
N ASP A 564 -2.02 -41.50 -33.91
CA ASP A 564 -0.62 -41.81 -33.67
C ASP A 564 0.22 -41.24 -34.83
N ARG A 565 0.80 -40.05 -34.65
CA ARG A 565 1.84 -39.53 -35.54
C ARG A 565 3.14 -40.24 -35.21
N ARG A 566 3.22 -41.51 -35.59
CA ARG A 566 4.47 -42.25 -35.80
C ARG A 566 4.54 -42.71 -37.25
N SER A 567 5.10 -41.82 -38.07
CA SER A 567 5.87 -42.15 -39.27
C SER A 567 6.89 -41.05 -39.45
#